data_AF-A0A1I5ZGA3-F1
#
_entry.id   AF-A0A1I5ZGA3-F1
#
_cell.length_a   1.000
_cell.length_b   1.000
_cell.length_c   1.000
_cell.angle_alpha   90.00
_cell.angle_beta   90.00
_cell.angle_gamma   90.00
#
_symmetry.space_group_name_H-M   'P 1'
#
loop_
_entity.id
_entity.type
_entity.pdbx_description
1 polymer ?
#
loop_
_entity_poly.entity_id
_entity_poly.type
_entity_poly.pdbx_seq_one_letter_code
_entity_poly.pdbx_strand_id
1 'polypeptide(L)'
;MTGPNGPGGRVPAGSPDGDGAEWDDELLADLGRLVDTLDPPPEDLVDRVQFAIALENLDFEVARWERADALTGVRGNDQGTITFTVSDLTVMINLTRVGQRHRIDGWLVPAGEHGVEVRVAEHGSSVTRSDEGGRFVLDNVPCGVTQIVVTVGTPDACRRVVTPAVVL
;
A
#
# COMPACT_ATOMS: atom_id res chain seq x y z
N MET A 1 -36.34 71.59 -26.59
CA MET A 1 -35.30 71.01 -27.45
C MET A 1 -34.92 69.67 -26.87
N THR A 2 -35.15 68.63 -27.66
CA THR A 2 -34.98 67.20 -27.35
C THR A 2 -33.64 66.74 -27.91
N GLY A 3 -32.90 65.90 -27.20
CA GLY A 3 -31.69 65.20 -27.70
C GLY A 3 -31.13 64.24 -26.65
N PRO A 4 -30.56 63.07 -27.03
CA PRO A 4 -31.04 61.79 -26.50
C PRO A 4 -30.07 61.05 -25.57
N ASN A 5 -30.66 60.21 -24.71
CA ASN A 5 -30.01 59.16 -23.93
C ASN A 5 -29.25 58.19 -24.86
N GLY A 6 -27.95 58.00 -24.62
CA GLY A 6 -27.14 56.95 -25.24
C GLY A 6 -27.49 55.56 -24.68
N PRO A 7 -27.38 54.49 -25.48
CA PRO A 7 -27.77 53.16 -25.04
C PRO A 7 -26.74 52.60 -24.06
N GLY A 8 -27.21 52.20 -22.89
CA GLY A 8 -26.43 51.36 -21.98
C GLY A 8 -26.10 50.04 -22.66
N GLY A 9 -24.82 49.80 -22.89
CA GLY A 9 -24.31 48.50 -23.31
C GLY A 9 -24.59 47.48 -22.22
N ARG A 10 -25.63 46.67 -22.40
CA ARG A 10 -25.86 45.48 -21.60
C ARG A 10 -24.73 44.50 -21.93
N VAL A 11 -23.80 44.32 -20.99
CA VAL A 11 -22.95 43.12 -20.96
C VAL A 11 -23.90 41.92 -20.96
N PRO A 12 -23.79 40.96 -21.89
CA PRO A 12 -24.59 39.74 -21.80
C PRO A 12 -24.20 39.06 -20.49
N ALA A 13 -25.15 39.01 -19.56
CA ALA A 13 -25.06 38.13 -18.41
C ALA A 13 -24.95 36.70 -18.97
N GLY A 14 -23.81 36.05 -18.75
CA GLY A 14 -23.68 34.62 -19.02
C GLY A 14 -24.78 33.90 -18.26
N SER A 15 -25.61 33.15 -18.99
CA SER A 15 -26.64 32.30 -18.41
C SER A 15 -25.97 31.28 -17.47
N PRO A 16 -26.49 31.06 -16.25
CA PRO A 16 -25.87 30.16 -15.29
C PRO A 16 -26.49 28.75 -15.34
N ASP A 17 -26.80 28.21 -16.52
CA ASP A 17 -27.59 26.97 -16.59
C ASP A 17 -27.19 26.09 -17.80
N GLY A 18 -26.75 24.86 -17.53
CA GLY A 18 -26.82 23.72 -18.47
C GLY A 18 -25.48 23.17 -18.97
N ASP A 19 -24.70 24.00 -19.67
CA ASP A 19 -23.68 23.45 -20.58
C ASP A 19 -22.33 23.13 -19.92
N GLY A 20 -22.01 23.73 -18.77
CA GLY A 20 -20.70 23.51 -18.11
C GLY A 20 -20.55 22.15 -17.43
N ALA A 21 -21.62 21.64 -16.81
CA ALA A 21 -21.58 20.38 -16.06
C ALA A 21 -21.49 19.16 -16.98
N GLU A 22 -22.20 19.17 -18.11
CA GLU A 22 -22.14 18.06 -19.09
C GLU A 22 -20.76 17.98 -19.77
N TRP A 23 -20.12 19.13 -20.01
CA TRP A 23 -18.76 19.18 -20.56
C TRP A 23 -17.70 18.75 -19.53
N ASP A 24 -17.91 19.08 -18.26
CA ASP A 24 -17.04 18.61 -17.17
C ASP A 24 -17.14 17.08 -17.00
N ASP A 25 -18.33 16.50 -17.07
CA ASP A 25 -18.54 15.05 -16.98
C ASP A 25 -17.92 14.29 -18.16
N GLU A 26 -18.05 14.81 -19.39
CA GLU A 26 -17.45 14.22 -20.58
C GLU A 26 -15.91 14.25 -20.51
N LEU A 27 -15.35 15.38 -20.06
CA LEU A 27 -13.91 15.54 -19.86
C LEU A 27 -13.38 14.60 -18.76
N LEU A 28 -14.10 14.48 -17.64
CA LEU A 28 -13.75 13.54 -16.56
C LEU A 28 -13.83 12.09 -17.03
N ALA A 29 -14.79 11.75 -17.89
CA ALA A 29 -14.91 10.43 -18.49
C ALA A 29 -13.75 10.13 -19.45
N ASP A 30 -13.32 11.10 -20.25
CA ASP A 30 -12.14 10.99 -21.12
C ASP A 30 -10.85 10.81 -20.30
N LEU A 31 -10.69 11.60 -19.23
CA LEU A 31 -9.56 11.47 -18.32
C LEU A 31 -9.55 10.09 -17.65
N GLY A 32 -10.71 9.60 -17.22
CA GLY A 32 -10.85 8.26 -16.65
C GLY A 32 -10.36 7.17 -17.61
N ARG A 33 -10.79 7.21 -18.88
CA ARG A 33 -10.32 6.26 -19.92
C ARG A 33 -8.80 6.32 -20.12
N LEU A 34 -8.23 7.52 -20.09
CA LEU A 34 -6.79 7.70 -20.22
C LEU A 34 -6.04 7.11 -19.03
N VAL A 35 -6.52 7.35 -17.80
CA VAL A 35 -5.94 6.80 -16.57
C VAL A 35 -6.03 5.27 -16.56
N ASP A 36 -7.19 4.69 -16.91
CA ASP A 36 -7.36 3.24 -17.00
C ASP A 36 -6.37 2.58 -17.98
N THR A 37 -5.95 3.33 -19.00
CA THR A 37 -4.96 2.86 -19.99
C THR A 37 -3.52 3.02 -19.51
N LEU A 38 -3.21 4.12 -18.82
CA LEU A 38 -1.85 4.46 -18.41
C LEU A 38 -1.45 3.89 -17.05
N ASP A 39 -2.41 3.73 -16.14
CA ASP A 39 -2.23 3.21 -14.77
C ASP A 39 -3.35 2.20 -14.43
N PRO A 40 -3.43 1.06 -15.17
CA PRO A 40 -4.37 0.02 -14.84
C PRO A 40 -4.05 -0.57 -13.45
N PRO A 41 -5.05 -0.99 -12.67
CA PRO A 41 -4.81 -1.66 -11.41
C PRO A 41 -3.98 -2.93 -11.63
N PRO A 42 -3.06 -3.29 -10.71
CA PRO A 42 -2.31 -4.53 -10.78
C PRO A 42 -3.23 -5.74 -10.96
N GLU A 43 -2.84 -6.69 -11.81
CA GLU A 43 -3.64 -7.88 -12.13
C GLU A 43 -4.00 -8.73 -10.90
N ASP A 44 -3.16 -8.67 -9.87
CA ASP A 44 -3.29 -9.41 -8.62
C ASP A 44 -3.86 -8.56 -7.46
N LEU A 45 -4.33 -7.34 -7.73
CA LEU A 45 -4.88 -6.44 -6.71
C LEU A 45 -6.04 -7.09 -5.94
N VAL A 46 -6.92 -7.79 -6.65
CA VAL A 46 -8.07 -8.49 -6.05
C VAL A 46 -7.59 -9.57 -5.08
N ASP A 47 -6.62 -10.39 -5.50
CA ASP A 47 -6.07 -11.47 -4.67
C ASP A 47 -5.35 -10.91 -3.45
N ARG A 48 -4.58 -9.83 -3.61
CA ARG A 48 -3.93 -9.12 -2.49
C ARG A 48 -4.94 -8.61 -1.47
N VAL A 49 -6.04 -8.00 -1.92
CA VAL A 49 -7.09 -7.47 -1.04
C VAL A 49 -7.83 -8.61 -0.32
N GLN A 50 -8.19 -9.68 -1.04
CA GLN A 50 -8.82 -10.84 -0.42
C GLN A 50 -7.92 -11.50 0.63
N PHE A 51 -6.63 -11.65 0.31
CA PHE A 51 -5.63 -12.21 1.23
C PHE A 51 -5.45 -11.36 2.49
N ALA A 52 -5.48 -10.03 2.34
CA ALA A 52 -5.40 -9.09 3.45
C ALA A 52 -6.64 -9.14 4.36
N ILE A 53 -7.84 -9.33 3.79
CA ILE A 53 -9.11 -9.39 4.55
C ILE A 53 -9.33 -10.79 5.18
N ALA A 54 -8.69 -11.84 4.68
CA ALA A 54 -8.79 -13.21 5.21
C ALA A 54 -8.13 -13.42 6.60
N LEU A 55 -7.97 -12.35 7.38
CA LEU A 55 -7.43 -12.37 8.75
C LEU A 55 -8.61 -12.50 9.73
N GLU A 56 -8.73 -13.64 10.42
CA GLU A 56 -9.75 -13.85 11.45
C GLU A 56 -9.39 -13.10 12.75
N ASN A 57 -10.37 -12.38 13.33
CA ASN A 57 -10.33 -11.54 14.56
C ASN A 57 -9.76 -10.12 14.39
N LEU A 58 -10.67 -9.16 14.13
CA LEU A 58 -10.43 -7.77 13.72
C LEU A 58 -9.95 -6.83 14.84
N ASP A 59 -8.74 -7.04 15.38
CA ASP A 59 -7.98 -6.01 16.13
C ASP A 59 -6.56 -5.91 15.55
N PHE A 60 -6.48 -5.59 14.26
CA PHE A 60 -5.21 -5.43 13.55
C PHE A 60 -4.98 -3.97 13.18
N GLU A 61 -3.76 -3.51 13.47
CA GLU A 61 -3.32 -2.22 12.97
C GLU A 61 -2.50 -2.41 11.68
N VAL A 62 -2.88 -1.68 10.63
CA VAL A 62 -2.37 -1.89 9.27
C VAL A 62 -1.18 -0.98 9.00
N ALA A 63 -0.09 -1.57 8.50
CA ALA A 63 1.09 -0.81 8.12
C ALA A 63 0.93 0.07 6.91
N ARG A 64 1.37 1.31 7.05
CA ARG A 64 1.59 2.16 5.90
C ARG A 64 2.94 1.80 5.31
N TRP A 65 2.93 1.51 4.01
CA TRP A 65 4.15 1.43 3.23
C TRP A 65 4.72 2.84 3.01
N GLU A 66 5.98 3.04 3.40
CA GLU A 66 6.77 4.19 2.96
C GLU A 66 7.70 3.72 1.83
N ARG A 67 7.40 4.15 0.59
CA ARG A 67 8.26 3.91 -0.57
C ARG A 67 9.54 4.73 -0.39
N ALA A 68 10.65 4.08 -0.07
CA ALA A 68 11.97 4.66 -0.30
C ALA A 68 12.23 4.59 -1.81
N ASP A 69 12.33 5.74 -2.48
CA ASP A 69 12.74 5.82 -3.88
C ASP A 69 14.14 5.26 -4.07
N ALA A 70 14.22 4.11 -4.76
CA ALA A 70 15.23 3.67 -5.73
C ALA A 70 14.93 2.17 -6.00
N LEU A 71 14.73 1.67 -7.23
CA LEU A 71 15.64 1.79 -8.35
C LEU A 71 14.88 1.75 -9.68
N THR A 72 14.75 2.93 -10.28
CA THR A 72 14.66 3.07 -11.73
C THR A 72 15.92 2.45 -12.34
N GLY A 73 15.82 1.26 -12.92
CA GLY A 73 16.82 0.76 -13.89
C GLY A 73 18.02 -0.03 -13.38
N VAL A 74 17.88 -0.97 -12.44
CA VAL A 74 18.95 -1.97 -12.17
C VAL A 74 18.46 -3.38 -12.52
N ARG A 75 18.85 -3.86 -13.71
CA ARG A 75 18.96 -5.31 -13.96
C ARG A 75 20.10 -5.83 -13.07
N GLY A 76 19.75 -6.57 -12.03
CA GLY A 76 20.69 -7.42 -11.28
C GLY A 76 21.18 -6.86 -9.94
N ASN A 77 20.38 -7.05 -8.89
CA ASN A 77 20.74 -7.69 -7.62
C ASN A 77 19.51 -7.54 -6.70
N ASP A 78 18.75 -8.61 -6.49
CA ASP A 78 17.40 -8.64 -5.87
C ASP A 78 17.41 -8.36 -4.35
N GLN A 79 17.91 -7.19 -3.95
CA GLN A 79 17.97 -6.72 -2.56
C GLN A 79 17.15 -5.45 -2.42
N GLY A 80 15.88 -5.60 -2.09
CA GLY A 80 14.98 -4.50 -1.75
C GLY A 80 14.77 -4.45 -0.25
N THR A 81 14.93 -3.27 0.35
CA THR A 81 14.49 -3.02 1.74
C THR A 81 13.10 -2.40 1.70
N ILE A 82 12.16 -2.97 2.46
CA ILE A 82 10.79 -2.48 2.59
C ILE A 82 10.57 -2.06 4.04
N THR A 83 10.03 -0.85 4.23
CA THR A 83 9.71 -0.31 5.55
C THR A 83 8.20 -0.09 5.67
N PHE A 84 7.68 -0.60 6.78
CA PHE A 84 6.28 -0.57 7.16
C PHE A 84 6.17 0.10 8.53
N THR A 85 5.26 1.06 8.69
CA THR A 85 5.10 1.77 9.97
C THR A 85 3.64 1.80 10.39
N VAL A 86 3.40 1.55 11.69
CA VAL A 86 2.08 1.35 12.33
C VAL A 86 2.10 1.88 13.76
N SER A 87 1.47 3.02 14.00
CA SER A 87 1.53 3.77 15.26
C SER A 87 2.97 3.91 15.79
N ASP A 88 3.37 3.05 16.71
CA ASP A 88 4.65 3.02 17.40
C ASP A 88 5.58 1.89 16.93
N LEU A 89 5.13 1.01 16.03
CA LEU A 89 5.89 -0.11 15.50
C LEU A 89 6.35 0.17 14.06
N THR A 90 7.65 0.02 13.82
CA THR A 90 8.24 -0.01 12.48
C THR A 90 8.78 -1.41 12.21
N VAL A 91 8.38 -1.98 11.07
CA VAL A 91 8.85 -3.27 10.55
C VAL A 91 9.68 -2.97 9.31
N MET A 92 10.97 -3.27 9.38
CA MET A 92 11.87 -3.19 8.24
C MET A 92 12.21 -4.60 7.79
N ILE A 93 12.10 -4.89 6.49
CA ILE A 93 12.50 -6.18 5.92
C ILE A 93 13.47 -5.98 4.78
N ASN A 94 14.47 -6.84 4.72
CA ASN A 94 15.36 -7.00 3.59
C ASN A 94 15.08 -8.37 2.97
N LEU A 95 14.87 -8.36 1.66
CA LEU A 95 14.58 -9.54 0.87
C LEU A 95 15.84 -9.96 0.13
N THR A 96 16.25 -11.20 0.30
CA THR A 96 17.35 -11.79 -0.48
C THR A 96 16.84 -13.01 -1.21
N ARG A 97 16.94 -13.02 -2.54
CA ARG A 97 16.58 -14.20 -3.34
C ARG A 97 17.61 -15.32 -3.17
N VAL A 98 17.13 -16.53 -2.83
CA VAL A 98 17.91 -17.76 -2.69
C VAL A 98 17.29 -18.83 -3.60
N GLY A 99 17.70 -18.84 -4.87
CA GLY A 99 17.14 -19.74 -5.89
C GLY A 99 15.69 -19.40 -6.25
N GLN A 100 14.75 -20.30 -5.92
CA GLN A 100 13.30 -20.12 -6.11
C GLN A 100 12.56 -19.72 -4.83
N ARG A 101 13.32 -19.35 -3.79
CA ARG A 101 12.79 -18.92 -2.49
C ARG A 101 13.46 -17.62 -2.09
N HIS A 102 12.92 -16.95 -1.09
CA HIS A 102 13.47 -15.76 -0.49
C HIS A 102 13.89 -16.03 0.94
N ARG A 103 14.94 -15.34 1.37
CA ARG A 103 15.27 -15.15 2.76
C ARG A 103 14.79 -13.76 3.16
N ILE A 104 14.07 -13.70 4.26
CA ILE A 104 13.59 -12.45 4.86
C ILE A 104 14.45 -12.20 6.10
N ASP A 105 15.22 -11.12 6.08
CA ASP A 105 15.87 -10.56 7.28
C ASP A 105 15.05 -9.34 7.71
N GLY A 106 14.50 -9.36 8.92
CA GLY A 106 13.64 -8.29 9.42
C GLY A 106 14.08 -7.70 10.74
N TRP A 107 13.70 -6.45 10.97
CA TRP A 107 13.95 -5.69 12.19
C TRP A 107 12.67 -4.99 12.65
N LEU A 108 12.41 -5.07 13.94
CA LEU A 108 11.29 -4.43 14.62
C LEU A 108 11.80 -3.29 15.50
N VAL A 109 11.13 -2.15 15.42
CA VAL A 109 11.37 -1.00 16.29
C VAL A 109 10.02 -0.60 16.90
N PRO A 110 9.86 -0.56 18.24
CA PRO A 110 10.87 -0.80 19.28
C PRO A 110 11.41 -2.24 19.26
N ALA A 111 12.66 -2.40 19.71
CA ALA A 111 13.31 -3.70 19.82
C ALA A 111 12.68 -4.52 20.95
N GLY A 112 12.60 -5.84 20.75
CA GLY A 112 12.06 -6.77 21.73
C GLY A 112 11.68 -8.11 21.12
N GLU A 113 11.44 -9.09 21.98
CA GLU A 113 10.99 -10.41 21.57
C GLU A 113 9.49 -10.39 21.23
N HIS A 114 9.18 -10.38 19.94
CA HIS A 114 7.83 -10.34 19.40
C HIS A 114 7.58 -11.59 18.56
N GLY A 115 6.33 -12.04 18.54
CA GLY A 115 5.92 -13.12 17.64
C GLY A 115 5.85 -12.59 16.22
N VAL A 116 6.39 -13.32 15.25
CA VAL A 116 6.33 -12.95 13.82
C VAL A 116 5.79 -14.11 13.02
N GLU A 117 4.76 -13.86 12.23
CA GLU A 117 4.17 -14.83 11.32
C GLU A 117 4.24 -14.27 9.90
N VAL A 118 4.81 -15.04 8.98
CA VAL A 118 4.86 -14.72 7.55
C VAL A 118 3.88 -15.61 6.84
N ARG A 119 2.83 -15.02 6.28
CA ARG A 119 1.79 -15.69 5.49
C ARG A 119 2.13 -15.53 4.02
N VAL A 120 2.10 -16.62 3.25
CA VAL A 120 2.29 -16.60 1.80
C VAL A 120 1.07 -17.26 1.17
N ALA A 121 0.41 -16.54 0.27
CA ALA A 121 -0.74 -17.05 -0.47
C ALA A 121 -0.39 -18.39 -1.14
N GLU A 122 -1.33 -19.33 -1.12
CA GLU A 122 -1.18 -20.71 -1.64
C GLU A 122 -0.14 -21.60 -0.92
N HIS A 123 0.69 -21.05 -0.03
CA HIS A 123 1.80 -21.78 0.61
C HIS A 123 1.71 -21.85 2.15
N GLY A 124 0.71 -21.22 2.76
CA GLY A 124 0.45 -21.27 4.20
C GLY A 124 1.19 -20.19 4.99
N SER A 125 1.42 -20.41 6.29
CA SER A 125 2.16 -19.49 7.14
C SER A 125 3.37 -20.14 7.84
N SER A 126 4.37 -19.32 8.13
CA SER A 126 5.60 -19.69 8.83
C SER A 126 5.79 -18.77 10.02
N VAL A 127 6.06 -19.34 11.19
CA VAL A 127 6.16 -18.59 12.46
C VAL A 127 7.61 -18.55 12.93
N THR A 128 8.03 -17.38 13.42
CA THR A 128 9.32 -17.14 14.07
C THR A 128 9.15 -16.14 15.22
N ARG A 129 10.21 -15.85 15.95
CA ARG A 129 10.25 -14.76 16.94
C ARG A 129 11.41 -13.83 16.64
N SER A 130 11.23 -12.54 16.92
CA SER A 130 12.36 -11.63 16.98
C SER A 130 13.17 -11.86 18.26
N ASP A 131 14.46 -11.53 18.18
CA ASP A 131 15.37 -11.51 19.33
C ASP A 131 15.19 -10.23 20.17
N GLU A 132 15.96 -10.10 21.25
CA GLU A 132 15.97 -8.92 22.12
C GLU A 132 16.27 -7.62 21.35
N GLY A 133 17.03 -7.72 20.24
CA GLY A 133 17.32 -6.61 19.33
C GLY A 133 16.21 -6.32 18.32
N GLY A 134 15.08 -7.03 18.38
CA GLY A 134 13.98 -6.89 17.42
C GLY A 134 14.26 -7.54 16.07
N ARG A 135 15.37 -8.26 15.89
CA ARG A 135 15.72 -8.89 14.62
C ARG A 135 15.07 -10.27 14.50
N PHE A 136 14.51 -10.57 13.34
CA PHE A 136 14.02 -11.90 12.98
C PHE A 136 14.57 -12.32 11.62
N VAL A 137 14.67 -13.63 11.40
CA VAL A 137 15.11 -14.20 10.12
C VAL A 137 14.17 -15.34 9.76
N LEU A 138 13.75 -15.37 8.51
CA LEU A 138 13.01 -16.48 7.92
C LEU A 138 13.72 -16.94 6.65
N ASP A 139 14.19 -18.18 6.66
CA ASP A 139 14.77 -18.82 5.48
C ASP A 139 13.69 -19.54 4.67
N ASN A 140 13.94 -19.75 3.38
CA ASN A 140 13.13 -20.58 2.49
C ASN A 140 11.67 -20.12 2.30
N VAL A 141 11.41 -18.82 2.32
CA VAL A 141 10.07 -18.26 2.04
C VAL A 141 9.72 -18.46 0.56
N PRO A 142 8.58 -19.09 0.24
CA PRO A 142 8.11 -19.20 -1.15
C PRO A 142 7.87 -17.83 -1.79
N CYS A 143 8.00 -17.74 -3.11
CA CYS A 143 7.56 -16.57 -3.87
C CYS A 143 6.03 -16.48 -3.87
N GLY A 144 5.49 -15.26 -3.94
CA GLY A 144 4.05 -15.03 -3.96
C GLY A 144 3.60 -13.86 -3.08
N VAL A 145 2.28 -13.67 -3.03
CA VAL A 145 1.65 -12.63 -2.20
C VAL A 145 1.91 -12.94 -0.73
N THR A 146 2.70 -12.09 -0.10
CA THR A 146 3.23 -12.28 1.24
C THR A 146 2.74 -11.18 2.18
N GLN A 147 2.41 -11.56 3.40
CA GLN A 147 1.99 -10.66 4.47
C GLN A 147 2.69 -11.04 5.77
N ILE A 148 3.11 -10.03 6.53
CA ILE A 148 3.78 -10.22 7.81
C ILE A 148 2.82 -9.77 8.92
N VAL A 149 2.62 -10.65 9.90
CA VAL A 149 1.86 -10.38 11.11
C VAL A 149 2.85 -10.36 12.28
N VAL A 150 2.91 -9.25 13.00
CA VAL A 150 3.72 -9.09 14.20
C VAL A 150 2.80 -9.05 15.42
N THR A 151 3.06 -9.90 16.40
CA THR A 151 2.35 -9.92 17.68
C THR A 151 3.26 -9.28 18.73
N VAL A 152 2.88 -8.10 19.20
CA VAL A 152 3.59 -7.28 20.19
C VAL A 152 2.85 -7.33 21.52
N GLY A 153 3.56 -7.54 22.63
CA GLY A 153 2.98 -7.55 23.98
C GLY A 153 3.11 -8.89 24.70
N THR A 154 2.40 -9.03 25.82
CA THR A 154 2.35 -10.25 26.63
C THR A 154 1.15 -11.10 26.23
N PRO A 155 1.13 -12.42 26.49
CA PRO A 155 0.00 -13.29 26.14
C PRO A 155 -1.37 -12.78 26.60
N ASP A 156 -1.40 -12.03 27.70
CA ASP A 156 -2.61 -11.45 28.30
C ASP A 156 -3.00 -10.07 27.70
N ALA A 157 -2.09 -9.41 26.98
CA ALA A 157 -2.27 -8.10 26.36
C ALA A 157 -1.42 -7.97 25.08
N CYS A 158 -1.81 -8.72 24.04
CA CYS A 158 -1.15 -8.74 22.73
C CYS A 158 -1.86 -7.81 21.73
N ARG A 159 -1.10 -6.93 21.09
CA ARG A 159 -1.51 -6.19 19.87
C ARG A 159 -0.95 -6.92 18.65
N ARG A 160 -1.78 -7.09 17.61
CA ARG A 160 -1.33 -7.67 16.33
C ARG A 160 -1.24 -6.57 15.27
N VAL A 161 -0.08 -6.46 14.65
CA VAL A 161 0.20 -5.52 13.56
C VAL A 161 0.34 -6.33 12.29
N VAL A 162 -0.30 -5.87 11.21
CA VAL A 162 -0.24 -6.55 9.92
C VAL A 162 0.29 -5.62 8.83
N THR A 163 1.22 -6.11 8.02
CA THR A 163 1.69 -5.38 6.85
C THR A 163 0.67 -5.49 5.70
N PRO A 164 0.63 -4.54 4.76
CA PRO A 164 0.01 -4.76 3.46
C PRO A 164 0.58 -6.00 2.78
N ALA A 165 -0.23 -6.63 1.95
CA ALA A 165 0.22 -7.73 1.12
C ALA A 165 1.17 -7.22 0.03
N VAL A 166 2.35 -7.84 -0.08
CA VAL A 166 3.38 -7.51 -1.07
C VAL A 166 3.75 -8.77 -1.86
N VAL A 167 4.07 -8.62 -3.14
CA VAL A 167 4.55 -9.76 -3.94
C VAL A 167 6.06 -9.87 -3.80
N LEU A 168 6.51 -11.08 -3.47
CA LEU A 168 7.93 -11.47 -3.39
C LEU A 168 8.34 -12.31 -4.61
#